data_AF-A0A7V5C494-F1
#
_entry.id   AF-A0A7V5C494-F1
#
_cell.length_a   1.000
_cell.length_b   1.000
_cell.length_c   1.000
_cell.angle_alpha   90.00
_cell.angle_beta   90.00
_cell.angle_gamma   90.00
#
_symmetry.space_group_name_H-M   'P 1'
#
loop_
_entity.id
_entity.type
_entity.pdbx_description
1 polymer ?
#
loop_
_entity_poly.entity_id
_entity_poly.type
_entity_poly.pdbx_seq_one_letter_code
_entity_poly.pdbx_strand_id
1 'polypeptide(L)'
;MFQFVLEGDASNLYDLSFMGARRMLHTQIIQPDAEHSITQMGWGYCGYQKYRQDANSSHSYFDNLYNYYYMTGDMEVVDILKVAVEKKAPEYTRDKEGQLNDQVTGGSSWAAYVGRMASQFASIFHFIGHVYDAKYLDDFKHMFDHAFSVSIVLLSNGDGKEYGFVSNETDVSSGFASGQFWMSSEYFMHSLYMLYNEWGDITLGSSNLKISRVYKAVINGFVEYAAKVHADGDGTWGGTWINRATINYSGNKIGGSITSVVPIAGSDPRIYVTGKANIVSATLRAGALANVSEFTEFGKQGLTWLVDQSTFLNSDSKPWGKENGLLYIRLHHGMSYLDQEAPPVVSDFPAPPNLRITRQGE
;
A
#
# COMPACT_ATOMS: atom_id res chain seq x y z
N MET A 1 3.60 7.65 27.38
CA MET A 1 3.72 8.20 26.01
C MET A 1 4.64 9.42 25.97
N PHE A 2 4.47 10.42 26.84
CA PHE A 2 5.43 11.53 26.99
C PHE A 2 6.85 11.08 27.37
N GLN A 3 6.95 10.00 28.15
CA GLN A 3 8.22 9.55 28.73
C GLN A 3 9.22 8.97 27.71
N PHE A 4 8.76 8.21 26.70
CA PHE A 4 9.62 7.66 25.64
C PHE A 4 10.34 8.73 24.82
N VAL A 5 9.65 9.81 24.43
CA VAL A 5 10.26 10.88 23.63
C VAL A 5 11.10 11.84 24.48
N LEU A 6 10.78 11.98 25.78
CA LEU A 6 11.56 12.80 26.70
C LEU A 6 12.84 12.09 27.18
N GLU A 7 12.83 10.76 27.27
CA GLU A 7 13.92 9.98 27.85
C GLU A 7 14.70 9.13 26.82
N GLY A 8 14.14 8.93 25.62
CA GLY A 8 14.74 8.09 24.57
C GLY A 8 14.78 6.59 24.93
N ASP A 9 14.11 6.17 26.01
CA ASP A 9 14.20 4.81 26.51
C ASP A 9 13.21 3.88 25.79
N ALA A 10 13.74 2.99 24.94
CA ALA A 10 12.99 1.99 24.19
C ALA A 10 12.10 1.08 25.06
N SER A 11 12.37 0.93 26.36
CA SER A 11 11.52 0.18 27.31
C SER A 11 10.11 0.79 27.42
N ASN A 12 9.99 2.12 27.34
CA ASN A 12 8.71 2.81 27.39
C ASN A 12 7.87 2.60 26.11
N LEU A 13 8.52 2.38 24.96
CA LEU A 13 7.83 2.02 23.70
C LEU A 13 7.34 0.58 23.75
N TYR A 14 8.13 -0.31 24.36
CA TYR A 14 7.78 -1.71 24.60
C TYR A 14 6.50 -1.82 25.46
N ASP A 15 6.45 -1.17 26.62
CA ASP A 15 5.28 -1.20 27.51
C ASP A 15 4.00 -0.64 26.86
N LEU A 16 4.14 0.41 26.05
CA LEU A 16 3.01 1.02 25.35
C LEU A 16 2.51 0.15 24.18
N SER A 17 3.42 -0.50 23.46
CA SER A 17 3.08 -1.38 22.34
C SER A 17 2.28 -2.58 22.82
N PHE A 18 2.60 -3.12 24.00
CA PHE A 18 1.83 -4.18 24.65
C PHE A 18 0.39 -3.76 24.97
N MET A 19 0.22 -2.60 25.63
CA MET A 19 -1.13 -2.10 25.94
C MET A 19 -1.92 -1.72 24.67
N GLY A 20 -1.23 -1.16 23.66
CA GLY A 20 -1.82 -0.85 22.36
C GLY A 20 -2.36 -2.11 21.68
N ALA A 21 -1.57 -3.17 21.62
CA ALA A 21 -1.98 -4.42 20.99
C ALA A 21 -3.05 -5.19 21.78
N ARG A 22 -3.03 -5.17 23.11
CA ARG A 22 -4.14 -5.73 23.90
C ARG A 22 -5.43 -4.95 23.70
N ARG A 23 -5.37 -3.62 23.66
CA ARG A 23 -6.53 -2.79 23.31
C ARG A 23 -7.05 -3.18 21.92
N MET A 24 -6.17 -3.44 20.98
CA MET A 24 -6.56 -3.83 19.64
C MET A 24 -7.26 -5.19 19.58
N LEU A 25 -6.65 -6.20 20.21
CA LEU A 25 -7.21 -7.54 20.36
C LEU A 25 -8.65 -7.46 20.87
N HIS A 26 -8.90 -6.66 21.90
CA HIS A 26 -10.21 -6.63 22.56
C HIS A 26 -11.16 -5.50 22.09
N THR A 27 -10.77 -4.62 21.16
CA THR A 27 -11.62 -3.48 20.76
C THR A 27 -11.71 -3.18 19.26
N GLN A 28 -10.85 -3.77 18.41
CA GLN A 28 -10.83 -3.51 16.96
C GLN A 28 -11.03 -4.77 16.11
N ILE A 29 -10.78 -5.96 16.68
CA ILE A 29 -11.06 -7.24 16.03
C ILE A 29 -12.37 -7.79 16.58
N ILE A 30 -13.24 -8.24 15.67
CA ILE A 30 -14.51 -8.84 16.05
C ILE A 30 -14.23 -10.20 16.69
N GLN A 31 -14.56 -10.31 17.98
CA GLN A 31 -14.30 -11.50 18.77
C GLN A 31 -15.24 -12.64 18.35
N PRO A 32 -14.78 -13.90 18.44
CA PRO A 32 -15.68 -15.04 18.36
C PRO A 32 -16.61 -15.06 19.57
N ASP A 33 -17.92 -14.86 19.36
CA ASP A 33 -18.94 -15.09 20.38
C ASP A 33 -20.20 -15.74 19.77
N ALA A 34 -21.11 -16.21 20.62
CA ALA A 34 -22.31 -16.91 20.17
C ALA A 34 -23.39 -15.99 19.56
N GLU A 35 -23.23 -14.66 19.67
CA GLU A 35 -24.25 -13.67 19.31
C GLU A 35 -23.97 -12.96 17.98
N HIS A 36 -22.71 -12.91 17.54
CA HIS A 36 -22.33 -12.33 16.25
C HIS A 36 -22.28 -13.38 15.14
N SER A 37 -22.63 -12.96 13.92
CA SER A 37 -22.51 -13.79 12.74
C SER A 37 -21.05 -14.21 12.50
N ILE A 38 -20.82 -15.53 12.37
CA ILE A 38 -19.51 -16.15 12.04
C ILE A 38 -18.80 -15.49 10.84
N THR A 39 -19.54 -14.80 9.97
CA THR A 39 -19.00 -14.11 8.79
C THR A 39 -18.13 -12.89 9.11
N GLN A 40 -18.19 -12.39 10.35
CA GLN A 40 -17.50 -11.15 10.75
C GLN A 40 -16.33 -11.40 11.71
N MET A 41 -16.14 -12.61 12.23
CA MET A 41 -15.16 -12.90 13.28
C MET A 41 -13.71 -12.89 12.78
N GLY A 42 -12.80 -12.43 13.65
CA GLY A 42 -11.36 -12.46 13.42
C GLY A 42 -10.82 -11.40 12.45
N TRP A 43 -11.67 -10.48 11.97
CA TRP A 43 -11.25 -9.35 11.13
C TRP A 43 -11.83 -8.02 11.61
N GLY A 44 -11.27 -6.91 11.14
CA GLY A 44 -11.61 -5.54 11.55
C GLY A 44 -12.44 -4.81 10.49
N TYR A 45 -13.45 -4.04 10.93
CA TYR A 45 -14.35 -3.30 10.03
C TYR A 45 -13.61 -2.32 9.12
N CYS A 46 -13.91 -2.42 7.82
CA CYS A 46 -13.39 -1.55 6.79
C CYS A 46 -14.47 -0.56 6.33
N GLY A 47 -14.85 0.41 7.17
CA GLY A 47 -15.86 1.41 6.81
C GLY A 47 -16.22 2.39 7.91
N TYR A 48 -16.86 3.50 7.53
CA TYR A 48 -17.35 4.54 8.45
C TYR A 48 -18.83 4.28 8.78
N GLN A 49 -19.21 3.71 9.95
CA GLN A 49 -20.53 3.82 10.67
C GLN A 49 -20.51 3.17 12.10
N LYS A 50 -21.60 3.33 12.89
CA LYS A 50 -21.76 3.17 14.38
C LYS A 50 -21.51 1.74 14.91
N TYR A 51 -21.11 1.45 16.16
CA TYR A 51 -20.76 2.19 17.39
C TYR A 51 -19.26 1.94 17.65
N ARG A 52 -18.36 2.82 17.21
CA ARG A 52 -18.49 4.26 17.45
C ARG A 52 -18.08 5.10 16.23
N GLN A 53 -18.84 4.99 15.13
CA GLN A 53 -18.94 5.91 13.97
C GLN A 53 -17.68 6.21 13.15
N ASP A 54 -16.51 5.87 13.66
CA ASP A 54 -15.22 5.91 12.98
C ASP A 54 -14.41 4.66 13.42
N ALA A 55 -15.02 3.48 13.27
CA ALA A 55 -14.35 2.19 13.47
C ALA A 55 -13.43 1.92 12.26
N ASN A 56 -12.44 2.79 12.09
CA ASN A 56 -11.53 2.71 10.98
C ASN A 56 -10.31 1.89 11.38
N SER A 57 -10.43 0.56 11.33
CA SER A 57 -9.30 -0.36 11.55
C SER A 57 -8.34 -0.40 10.35
N SER A 58 -8.33 0.65 9.53
CA SER A 58 -7.78 0.61 8.18
C SER A 58 -6.30 0.94 8.09
N HIS A 59 -5.64 1.49 9.11
CA HIS A 59 -4.31 2.07 8.91
C HIS A 59 -3.28 1.49 9.89
N SER A 60 -2.78 0.28 9.64
CA SER A 60 -1.69 -0.37 10.43
C SER A 60 -2.12 -1.03 11.75
N TYR A 61 -3.37 -1.46 11.84
CA TYR A 61 -3.82 -2.13 13.05
C TYR A 61 -3.23 -3.57 13.14
N PHE A 62 -3.38 -4.38 12.11
CA PHE A 62 -2.92 -5.77 12.17
C PHE A 62 -1.41 -5.90 12.40
N ASP A 63 -0.59 -4.96 11.91
CA ASP A 63 0.86 -4.96 12.14
C ASP A 63 1.22 -4.90 13.63
N ASN A 64 0.54 -4.06 14.42
CA ASN A 64 0.76 -3.96 15.87
C ASN A 64 0.34 -5.23 16.61
N LEU A 65 -0.73 -5.88 16.14
CA LEU A 65 -1.19 -7.15 16.68
C LEU A 65 -0.19 -8.28 16.42
N TYR A 66 0.35 -8.36 15.19
CA TYR A 66 1.38 -9.34 14.83
C TYR A 66 2.65 -9.10 15.63
N ASN A 67 3.10 -7.85 15.75
CA ASN A 67 4.25 -7.50 16.57
C ASN A 67 4.05 -7.91 18.03
N TYR A 68 2.85 -7.70 18.59
CA TYR A 68 2.54 -8.16 19.94
C TYR A 68 2.61 -9.67 20.07
N TYR A 69 2.05 -10.43 19.14
CA TYR A 69 2.21 -11.88 19.15
C TYR A 69 3.69 -12.27 19.15
N TYR A 70 4.50 -11.71 18.24
CA TYR A 70 5.92 -12.06 18.17
C TYR A 70 6.73 -11.67 19.42
N MET A 71 6.29 -10.64 20.16
CA MET A 71 6.90 -10.25 21.43
C MET A 71 6.42 -11.06 22.64
N THR A 72 5.27 -11.72 22.57
CA THR A 72 4.61 -12.33 23.74
C THR A 72 4.37 -13.83 23.65
N GLY A 73 4.19 -14.36 22.44
CA GLY A 73 3.65 -15.68 22.20
C GLY A 73 2.19 -15.84 22.61
N ASP A 74 1.42 -14.76 22.75
CA ASP A 74 0.02 -14.80 23.16
C ASP A 74 -0.87 -15.48 22.09
N MET A 75 -1.18 -16.76 22.33
CA MET A 75 -1.93 -17.59 21.39
C MET A 75 -3.39 -17.15 21.19
N GLU A 76 -3.93 -16.27 22.04
CA GLU A 76 -5.27 -15.69 21.83
C GLU A 76 -5.35 -14.96 20.47
N VAL A 77 -4.23 -14.34 20.05
CA VAL A 77 -4.11 -13.72 18.73
C VAL A 77 -4.33 -14.75 17.61
N VAL A 78 -3.68 -15.91 17.71
CA VAL A 78 -3.81 -16.99 16.71
C VAL A 78 -5.22 -17.57 16.74
N ASP A 79 -5.77 -17.80 17.93
CA ASP A 79 -7.10 -18.39 18.10
C ASP A 79 -8.23 -17.53 17.51
N ILE A 80 -8.08 -16.21 17.55
CA ILE A 80 -9.05 -15.28 16.94
C ILE A 80 -8.86 -15.21 15.43
N LEU A 81 -7.62 -15.09 14.96
CA LEU A 81 -7.33 -14.87 13.55
C LEU A 81 -7.49 -16.13 12.69
N LYS A 82 -7.33 -17.34 13.26
CA LYS A 82 -7.55 -18.58 12.52
C LYS A 82 -8.98 -18.69 11.99
N VAL A 83 -9.96 -18.20 12.76
CA VAL A 83 -11.37 -18.17 12.36
C VAL A 83 -11.57 -17.31 11.11
N ALA A 84 -10.84 -16.20 11.00
CA ALA A 84 -10.90 -15.36 9.81
C ALA A 84 -10.38 -16.09 8.57
N VAL A 85 -9.23 -16.77 8.63
CA VAL A 85 -8.68 -17.45 7.45
C VAL A 85 -9.48 -18.69 7.07
N GLU A 86 -10.02 -19.44 8.03
CA GLU A 86 -10.91 -20.57 7.77
C GLU A 86 -12.18 -20.12 7.03
N LYS A 87 -12.69 -18.94 7.37
CA LYS A 87 -13.86 -18.36 6.72
C LYS A 87 -13.55 -17.72 5.36
N LYS A 88 -12.40 -17.05 5.25
CA LYS A 88 -12.06 -16.23 4.08
C LYS A 88 -11.39 -17.01 2.97
N ALA A 89 -10.67 -18.09 3.26
CA ALA A 89 -10.04 -18.89 2.21
C ALA A 89 -11.08 -19.39 1.18
N PRO A 90 -12.23 -19.99 1.56
CA PRO A 90 -13.27 -20.37 0.58
C PRO A 90 -13.93 -19.19 -0.15
N GLU A 91 -13.82 -17.97 0.37
CA GLU A 91 -14.42 -16.77 -0.23
C GLU A 91 -13.47 -16.09 -1.22
N TYR A 92 -12.15 -16.17 -0.99
CA TYR A 92 -11.13 -15.46 -1.75
C TYR A 92 -10.25 -16.37 -2.60
N THR A 93 -9.76 -17.46 -2.03
CA THR A 93 -8.59 -18.18 -2.58
C THR A 93 -8.84 -19.65 -2.87
N ARG A 94 -9.85 -20.27 -2.25
CA ARG A 94 -10.11 -21.71 -2.35
C ARG A 94 -11.52 -22.02 -2.83
N ASP A 95 -11.67 -23.14 -3.53
CA ASP A 95 -12.96 -23.71 -3.93
C ASP A 95 -13.59 -24.57 -2.82
N LYS A 96 -14.71 -25.24 -3.13
CA LYS A 96 -15.44 -26.08 -2.16
C LYS A 96 -14.68 -27.35 -1.81
N GLU A 97 -13.75 -27.76 -2.67
CA GLU A 97 -12.87 -28.91 -2.53
C GLU A 97 -11.57 -28.53 -1.78
N GLY A 98 -11.41 -27.26 -1.42
CA GLY A 98 -10.26 -26.72 -0.68
C GLY A 98 -9.02 -26.49 -1.54
N GLN A 99 -9.13 -26.61 -2.87
CA GLN A 99 -8.05 -26.29 -3.80
C GLN A 99 -8.02 -24.80 -4.09
N LEU A 100 -6.86 -24.28 -4.52
CA LEU A 100 -6.79 -22.88 -4.96
C LEU A 100 -7.70 -22.68 -6.17
N ASN A 101 -8.51 -21.62 -6.13
CA ASN A 101 -9.42 -21.28 -7.23
C ASN A 101 -8.66 -20.74 -8.45
N ASP A 102 -9.35 -20.59 -9.58
CA ASP A 102 -8.73 -20.02 -10.78
C ASP A 102 -8.33 -18.54 -10.56
N GLN A 103 -7.11 -18.18 -10.92
CA GLN A 103 -6.57 -16.83 -10.70
C GLN A 103 -7.25 -15.74 -11.55
N VAL A 104 -8.05 -16.08 -12.57
CA VAL A 104 -8.77 -15.09 -13.39
C VAL A 104 -10.19 -14.92 -12.90
N THR A 105 -10.90 -16.02 -12.57
CA THR A 105 -12.27 -15.92 -12.04
C THR A 105 -12.31 -15.59 -10.56
N GLY A 106 -11.28 -16.00 -9.82
CA GLY A 106 -11.16 -15.83 -8.38
C GLY A 106 -12.15 -16.66 -7.59
N GLY A 107 -12.34 -16.26 -6.33
CA GLY A 107 -13.35 -16.77 -5.42
C GLY A 107 -14.73 -16.14 -5.66
N SER A 108 -15.27 -15.51 -4.61
CA SER A 108 -16.60 -14.93 -4.65
C SER A 108 -16.66 -13.73 -5.60
N SER A 109 -17.78 -13.56 -6.31
CA SER A 109 -17.96 -12.47 -7.30
C SER A 109 -17.85 -11.05 -6.73
N TRP A 110 -17.99 -10.89 -5.42
CA TRP A 110 -17.84 -9.61 -4.71
C TRP A 110 -16.43 -9.41 -4.14
N ALA A 111 -15.57 -10.43 -4.16
CA ALA A 111 -14.24 -10.37 -3.58
C ALA A 111 -13.32 -9.49 -4.44
N ALA A 112 -12.86 -8.38 -3.88
CA ALA A 112 -11.81 -7.55 -4.47
C ALA A 112 -10.44 -7.97 -3.93
N TYR A 113 -9.41 -7.94 -4.77
CA TYR A 113 -8.05 -8.38 -4.44
C TYR A 113 -7.06 -7.23 -4.29
N VAL A 114 -7.59 -6.01 -4.41
CA VAL A 114 -6.89 -4.77 -4.18
C VAL A 114 -7.68 -3.95 -3.17
N GLY A 115 -6.94 -3.15 -2.38
CA GLY A 115 -7.51 -2.19 -1.46
C GLY A 115 -7.58 -2.73 -0.04
N ARG A 116 -8.25 -1.97 0.81
CA ARG A 116 -8.17 -2.10 2.27
C ARG A 116 -8.55 -3.49 2.78
N MET A 117 -9.71 -4.02 2.36
CA MET A 117 -10.18 -5.33 2.83
C MET A 117 -9.27 -6.45 2.33
N ALA A 118 -8.88 -6.40 1.05
CA ALA A 118 -7.98 -7.37 0.46
C ALA A 118 -6.64 -7.42 1.19
N SER A 119 -6.00 -6.28 1.43
CA SER A 119 -4.73 -6.22 2.15
C SER A 119 -4.84 -6.68 3.59
N GLN A 120 -5.98 -6.46 4.25
CA GLN A 120 -6.22 -7.00 5.59
C GLN A 120 -6.20 -8.54 5.56
N PHE A 121 -6.99 -9.16 4.69
CA PHE A 121 -7.03 -10.62 4.59
C PHE A 121 -5.70 -11.20 4.13
N ALA A 122 -5.03 -10.57 3.16
CA ALA A 122 -3.69 -10.96 2.74
C ALA A 122 -2.71 -10.97 3.93
N SER A 123 -2.72 -9.91 4.75
CA SER A 123 -1.84 -9.83 5.92
C SER A 123 -2.18 -10.90 6.97
N ILE A 124 -3.47 -11.24 7.16
CA ILE A 124 -3.88 -12.30 8.09
C ILE A 124 -3.46 -13.68 7.55
N PHE A 125 -3.64 -13.95 6.26
CA PHE A 125 -3.17 -15.20 5.63
C PHE A 125 -1.66 -15.37 5.78
N HIS A 126 -0.89 -14.31 5.51
CA HIS A 126 0.56 -14.31 5.70
C HIS A 126 0.93 -14.63 7.15
N PHE A 127 0.33 -13.92 8.11
CA PHE A 127 0.63 -14.13 9.53
C PHE A 127 0.28 -15.56 9.99
N ILE A 128 -0.95 -16.02 9.74
CA ILE A 128 -1.40 -17.37 10.14
C ILE A 128 -0.66 -18.47 9.40
N GLY A 129 -0.20 -18.19 8.17
CA GLY A 129 0.71 -19.05 7.42
C GLY A 129 2.01 -19.36 8.16
N HIS A 130 2.58 -18.36 8.83
CA HIS A 130 3.83 -18.50 9.59
C HIS A 130 3.64 -19.14 10.97
N VAL A 131 2.54 -18.82 11.66
CA VAL A 131 2.40 -19.14 13.10
C VAL A 131 1.47 -20.33 13.40
N TYR A 132 0.75 -20.83 12.40
CA TYR A 132 -0.23 -21.91 12.59
C TYR A 132 -0.19 -22.97 11.49
N ASP A 133 -0.43 -22.61 10.23
CA ASP A 133 -0.52 -23.57 9.12
C ASP A 133 -0.03 -22.96 7.79
N ALA A 134 1.08 -23.48 7.29
CA ALA A 134 1.77 -22.98 6.10
C ALA A 134 0.91 -22.96 4.83
N LYS A 135 -0.20 -23.72 4.76
CA LYS A 135 -1.12 -23.66 3.60
C LYS A 135 -1.65 -22.24 3.35
N TYR A 136 -1.75 -21.41 4.39
CA TYR A 136 -2.23 -20.03 4.26
C TYR A 136 -1.20 -19.09 3.62
N LEU A 137 0.07 -19.50 3.52
CA LEU A 137 1.05 -18.78 2.69
C LEU A 137 0.73 -18.93 1.19
N ASP A 138 0.20 -20.09 0.78
CA ASP A 138 -0.31 -20.27 -0.59
C ASP A 138 -1.53 -19.36 -0.83
N ASP A 139 -2.44 -19.25 0.14
CA ASP A 139 -3.58 -18.33 0.07
C ASP A 139 -3.12 -16.87 -0.06
N PHE A 140 -2.13 -16.46 0.74
CA PHE A 140 -1.54 -15.12 0.66
C PHE A 140 -0.98 -14.83 -0.73
N LYS A 141 -0.16 -15.73 -1.27
CA LYS A 141 0.41 -15.59 -2.61
C LYS A 141 -0.68 -15.56 -3.70
N HIS A 142 -1.68 -16.44 -3.59
CA HIS A 142 -2.76 -16.57 -4.56
C HIS A 142 -3.63 -15.30 -4.68
N MET A 143 -3.79 -14.54 -3.58
CA MET A 143 -4.45 -13.23 -3.66
C MET A 143 -3.75 -12.28 -4.65
N PHE A 144 -2.42 -12.34 -4.76
CA PHE A 144 -1.68 -11.51 -5.72
C PHE A 144 -1.67 -12.09 -7.12
N ASP A 145 -1.67 -13.43 -7.27
CA ASP A 145 -1.88 -14.04 -8.58
C ASP A 145 -3.21 -13.57 -9.20
N HIS A 146 -4.26 -13.48 -8.38
CA HIS A 146 -5.52 -12.90 -8.83
C HIS A 146 -5.42 -11.40 -9.12
N ALA A 147 -4.89 -10.60 -8.18
CA ALA A 147 -4.75 -9.15 -8.39
C ALA A 147 -3.95 -8.81 -9.66
N PHE A 148 -2.87 -9.55 -9.93
CA PHE A 148 -2.05 -9.40 -11.15
C PHE A 148 -2.78 -9.85 -12.41
N SER A 149 -3.68 -10.83 -12.29
CA SER A 149 -4.48 -11.33 -13.40
C SER A 149 -5.58 -10.36 -13.82
N VAL A 150 -6.19 -9.61 -12.89
CA VAL A 150 -7.41 -8.81 -13.20
C VAL A 150 -7.33 -7.33 -12.87
N SER A 151 -6.62 -6.93 -11.81
CA SER A 151 -6.67 -5.56 -11.26
C SER A 151 -5.48 -4.67 -11.64
N ILE A 152 -4.45 -5.21 -12.30
CA ILE A 152 -3.26 -4.47 -12.73
C ILE A 152 -3.35 -4.12 -14.22
N VAL A 153 -3.06 -2.84 -14.51
CA VAL A 153 -2.99 -2.30 -15.87
C VAL A 153 -1.64 -1.63 -16.06
N LEU A 154 -0.89 -2.04 -17.09
CA LEU A 154 0.44 -1.53 -17.45
C LEU A 154 0.38 -0.99 -18.88
N LEU A 155 0.56 0.31 -19.05
CA LEU A 155 0.30 1.03 -20.30
C LEU A 155 1.49 1.90 -20.71
N SER A 156 1.59 2.27 -21.98
CA SER A 156 2.52 3.27 -22.47
C SER A 156 1.81 4.53 -22.96
N ASN A 157 2.48 5.68 -22.92
CA ASN A 157 2.04 6.90 -23.60
C ASN A 157 2.89 7.20 -24.87
N GLY A 158 3.80 6.29 -25.25
CA GLY A 158 4.70 6.45 -26.38
C GLY A 158 6.08 7.04 -26.05
N ASP A 159 6.36 7.41 -24.79
CA ASP A 159 7.65 7.97 -24.35
C ASP A 159 8.72 6.92 -24.02
N GLY A 160 8.43 5.63 -24.27
CA GLY A 160 9.31 4.51 -23.96
C GLY A 160 9.23 4.02 -22.51
N LYS A 161 8.38 4.62 -21.66
CA LYS A 161 8.08 4.13 -20.31
C LYS A 161 6.77 3.34 -20.28
N GLU A 162 6.67 2.55 -19.23
CA GLU A 162 5.46 1.85 -18.82
C GLU A 162 4.93 2.47 -17.52
N TYR A 163 3.63 2.68 -17.49
CA TYR A 163 2.87 3.32 -16.43
C TYR A 163 1.83 2.34 -15.90
N GLY A 164 1.86 2.15 -14.59
CA GLY A 164 1.04 1.18 -13.89
C GLY A 164 -0.10 1.87 -13.15
N PHE A 165 -1.27 1.23 -13.22
CA PHE A 165 -2.46 1.65 -12.50
C PHE A 165 -3.10 0.43 -11.85
N VAL A 166 -3.59 0.61 -10.63
CA VAL A 166 -4.23 -0.44 -9.84
C VAL A 166 -5.71 -0.12 -9.72
N SER A 167 -6.55 -1.05 -10.15
CA SER A 167 -8.00 -0.97 -10.03
C SER A 167 -8.49 -1.63 -8.76
N ASN A 168 -9.55 -1.09 -8.17
CA ASN A 168 -10.31 -1.79 -7.13
C ASN A 168 -11.43 -2.66 -7.73
N GLU A 169 -11.62 -2.59 -9.05
CA GLU A 169 -12.59 -3.41 -9.77
C GLU A 169 -12.09 -4.86 -9.88
N THR A 170 -13.03 -5.79 -9.90
CA THR A 170 -12.77 -7.24 -9.98
C THR A 170 -12.44 -7.70 -11.40
N ASP A 171 -12.64 -6.85 -12.41
CA ASP A 171 -12.14 -7.01 -13.77
C ASP A 171 -12.01 -5.63 -14.44
N VAL A 172 -10.97 -5.44 -15.25
CA VAL A 172 -10.70 -4.21 -15.98
C VAL A 172 -10.63 -4.53 -17.47
N SER A 173 -11.74 -4.31 -18.16
CA SER A 173 -11.92 -4.66 -19.59
C SER A 173 -11.91 -3.45 -20.53
N SER A 174 -12.20 -2.26 -20.01
CA SER A 174 -12.09 -0.96 -20.69
C SER A 174 -11.86 0.11 -19.62
N GLY A 175 -11.67 1.39 -19.99
CA GLY A 175 -11.26 2.44 -19.03
C GLY A 175 -11.98 2.39 -17.67
N PHE A 176 -11.25 2.66 -16.59
CA PHE A 176 -11.67 2.37 -15.22
C PHE A 176 -11.36 3.51 -14.25
N ALA A 177 -12.00 3.49 -13.07
CA ALA A 177 -11.63 4.39 -11.98
C ALA A 177 -10.50 3.78 -11.15
N SER A 178 -9.38 4.49 -11.03
CA SER A 178 -8.27 4.04 -10.19
C SER A 178 -8.71 3.94 -8.73
N GLY A 179 -8.05 3.06 -7.97
CA GLY A 179 -8.00 3.21 -6.52
C GLY A 179 -7.43 4.59 -6.14
N GLN A 180 -7.64 5.01 -4.89
CA GLN A 180 -6.94 6.21 -4.39
C GLN A 180 -5.44 5.92 -4.35
N PHE A 181 -4.62 6.77 -4.98
CA PHE A 181 -3.19 6.46 -5.18
C PHE A 181 -2.44 6.24 -3.87
N TRP A 182 -2.74 7.03 -2.83
CA TRP A 182 -2.14 6.81 -1.50
C TRP A 182 -2.59 5.50 -0.85
N MET A 183 -3.84 5.06 -1.08
CA MET A 183 -4.34 3.77 -0.58
C MET A 183 -3.71 2.61 -1.33
N SER A 184 -3.54 2.72 -2.66
CA SER A 184 -2.80 1.71 -3.43
C SER A 184 -1.38 1.56 -2.90
N SER A 185 -0.73 2.67 -2.53
CA SER A 185 0.59 2.65 -1.89
C SER A 185 0.58 2.01 -0.49
N GLU A 186 -0.39 2.37 0.35
CA GLU A 186 -0.46 1.90 1.75
C GLU A 186 -0.84 0.44 1.86
N TYR A 187 -1.78 -0.01 1.02
CA TYR A 187 -2.35 -1.35 1.10
C TYR A 187 -1.69 -2.31 0.12
N PHE A 188 -1.94 -2.11 -1.17
CA PHE A 188 -1.56 -3.08 -2.18
C PHE A 188 -0.05 -3.17 -2.33
N MET A 189 0.63 -2.03 -2.52
CA MET A 189 2.08 -2.01 -2.68
C MET A 189 2.76 -2.51 -1.40
N HIS A 190 2.27 -2.14 -0.21
CA HIS A 190 2.84 -2.66 1.04
C HIS A 190 2.76 -4.19 1.12
N SER A 191 1.58 -4.77 0.93
CA SER A 191 1.42 -6.23 0.98
C SER A 191 2.21 -6.92 -0.16
N LEU A 192 2.35 -6.28 -1.32
CA LEU A 192 3.19 -6.76 -2.41
C LEU A 192 4.70 -6.75 -2.04
N TYR A 193 5.14 -5.81 -1.21
CA TYR A 193 6.51 -5.81 -0.69
C TYR A 193 6.74 -6.96 0.29
N MET A 194 5.75 -7.29 1.13
CA MET A 194 5.82 -8.46 2.00
C MET A 194 5.98 -9.74 1.17
N LEU A 195 5.20 -9.88 0.09
CA LEU A 195 5.34 -10.98 -0.86
C LEU A 195 6.75 -11.03 -1.48
N TYR A 196 7.29 -9.88 -1.89
CA TYR A 196 8.66 -9.80 -2.40
C TYR A 196 9.70 -10.22 -1.37
N ASN A 197 9.55 -9.82 -0.10
CA ASN A 197 10.51 -10.18 0.94
C ASN A 197 10.53 -11.69 1.21
N GLU A 198 9.38 -12.34 1.09
CA GLU A 198 9.23 -13.78 1.35
C GLU A 198 9.67 -14.63 0.16
N TRP A 199 9.35 -14.23 -1.08
CA TRP A 199 9.61 -15.06 -2.28
C TRP A 199 10.52 -14.44 -3.34
N GLY A 200 10.95 -13.19 -3.18
CA GLY A 200 11.75 -12.45 -4.16
C GLY A 200 10.93 -11.93 -5.36
N ASP A 201 11.61 -11.63 -6.46
CA ASP A 201 11.01 -11.07 -7.68
C ASP A 201 10.30 -12.13 -8.55
N ILE A 202 9.33 -12.81 -7.96
CA ILE A 202 8.53 -13.83 -8.65
C ILE A 202 7.62 -13.23 -9.73
N THR A 203 7.23 -14.08 -10.68
CA THR A 203 6.17 -13.77 -11.66
C THR A 203 4.82 -14.19 -11.14
N LEU A 204 3.81 -13.34 -11.32
CA LEU A 204 2.46 -13.56 -10.81
C LEU A 204 1.41 -13.32 -11.90
N GLY A 205 0.26 -13.96 -11.71
CA GLY A 205 -0.94 -13.82 -12.52
C GLY A 205 -0.80 -14.35 -13.94
N SER A 206 -1.90 -14.30 -14.69
CA SER A 206 -2.03 -14.87 -16.04
C SER A 206 -1.07 -14.25 -17.08
N SER A 207 -0.54 -13.06 -16.80
CA SER A 207 0.41 -12.34 -17.66
C SER A 207 1.88 -12.50 -17.24
N ASN A 208 2.18 -13.33 -16.23
CA ASN A 208 3.54 -13.59 -15.73
C ASN A 208 4.33 -12.31 -15.42
N LEU A 209 3.71 -11.37 -14.71
CA LEU A 209 4.35 -10.08 -14.41
C LEU A 209 5.24 -10.21 -13.18
N LYS A 210 6.46 -9.69 -13.26
CA LYS A 210 7.37 -9.56 -12.11
C LYS A 210 6.91 -8.47 -11.16
N ILE A 211 7.14 -8.68 -9.86
CA ILE A 211 6.84 -7.70 -8.82
C ILE A 211 7.57 -6.38 -9.10
N SER A 212 8.87 -6.43 -9.42
CA SER A 212 9.70 -5.26 -9.72
C SER A 212 9.17 -4.42 -10.89
N ARG A 213 8.66 -5.07 -11.94
CA ARG A 213 8.04 -4.40 -13.10
C ARG A 213 6.78 -3.64 -12.70
N VAL A 214 5.89 -4.26 -11.93
CA VAL A 214 4.66 -3.61 -11.45
C VAL A 214 5.00 -2.45 -10.53
N TYR A 215 5.96 -2.63 -9.61
CA TYR A 215 6.47 -1.55 -8.75
C TYR A 215 6.95 -0.35 -9.56
N LYS A 216 7.82 -0.60 -10.55
CA LYS A 216 8.37 0.44 -11.42
C LYS A 216 7.28 1.19 -12.18
N ALA A 217 6.37 0.45 -12.80
CA ALA A 217 5.30 1.03 -13.60
C ALA A 217 4.33 1.85 -12.74
N VAL A 218 3.90 1.34 -11.58
CA VAL A 218 2.98 2.07 -10.69
C VAL A 218 3.59 3.39 -10.22
N ILE A 219 4.88 3.40 -9.86
CA ILE A 219 5.56 4.64 -9.47
C ILE A 219 5.73 5.61 -10.65
N ASN A 220 6.03 5.13 -11.86
CA ASN A 220 5.93 5.96 -13.06
C ASN A 220 4.54 6.60 -13.19
N GLY A 221 3.47 5.83 -12.99
CA GLY A 221 2.10 6.31 -13.03
C GLY A 221 1.81 7.41 -12.00
N PHE A 222 2.32 7.26 -10.78
CA PHE A 222 2.16 8.27 -9.73
C PHE A 222 2.92 9.57 -10.06
N VAL A 223 4.19 9.47 -10.45
CA VAL A 223 5.04 10.63 -10.73
C VAL A 223 4.59 11.38 -11.99
N GLU A 224 4.19 10.66 -13.03
CA GLU A 224 3.80 11.30 -14.28
C GLU A 224 2.37 11.82 -14.24
N TYR A 225 1.44 11.06 -13.68
CA TYR A 225 0.04 11.44 -13.70
C TYR A 225 -0.39 12.02 -12.37
N ALA A 226 -0.29 11.27 -11.27
CA ALA A 226 -0.84 11.73 -10.00
C ALA A 226 -0.25 13.08 -9.54
N ALA A 227 1.05 13.31 -9.76
CA ALA A 227 1.75 14.53 -9.35
C ALA A 227 1.60 15.73 -10.32
N LYS A 228 1.13 15.52 -11.56
CA LYS A 228 1.18 16.55 -12.61
C LYS A 228 -0.16 16.90 -13.25
N VAL A 229 -1.14 15.99 -13.31
CA VAL A 229 -2.37 16.26 -14.07
C VAL A 229 -3.33 17.24 -13.40
N HIS A 230 -3.12 17.55 -12.12
CA HIS A 230 -3.86 18.63 -11.47
C HIS A 230 -3.39 19.99 -12.03
N ALA A 231 -4.27 20.99 -12.11
CA ALA A 231 -3.90 22.35 -12.57
C ALA A 231 -2.75 22.96 -11.75
N ASP A 232 -2.78 22.78 -10.43
CA ASP A 232 -1.71 23.15 -9.47
C ASP A 232 -0.65 22.04 -9.26
N GLY A 233 -0.55 21.07 -10.16
CA GLY A 233 0.43 19.98 -10.09
C GLY A 233 1.73 20.37 -10.80
N ASP A 234 2.86 20.24 -10.11
CA ASP A 234 4.19 20.60 -10.62
C ASP A 234 5.17 19.41 -10.68
N GLY A 235 4.71 18.21 -10.34
CA GLY A 235 5.55 17.01 -10.29
C GLY A 235 6.45 16.90 -9.06
N THR A 236 6.43 17.86 -8.15
CA THR A 236 7.21 17.85 -6.91
C THR A 236 6.40 17.31 -5.74
N TRP A 237 7.07 16.95 -4.64
CA TRP A 237 6.39 16.57 -3.40
C TRP A 237 5.60 17.72 -2.76
N GLY A 238 6.00 18.98 -3.00
CA GLY A 238 5.29 20.16 -2.53
C GLY A 238 4.02 20.49 -3.33
N GLY A 239 3.98 20.12 -4.61
CA GLY A 239 2.86 20.40 -5.51
C GLY A 239 1.57 19.65 -5.19
N THR A 240 0.48 19.98 -5.89
CA THR A 240 -0.80 19.28 -5.71
C THR A 240 -0.79 17.95 -6.44
N TRP A 241 -1.11 16.87 -5.73
CA TRP A 241 -1.28 15.53 -6.31
C TRP A 241 -2.76 15.18 -6.33
N ILE A 242 -3.26 14.61 -7.43
CA ILE A 242 -4.64 14.11 -7.50
C ILE A 242 -4.79 12.83 -6.68
N ASN A 243 -5.96 12.63 -6.09
CA ASN A 243 -6.21 11.46 -5.24
C ASN A 243 -6.54 10.19 -6.03
N ARG A 244 -7.25 10.33 -7.15
CA ARG A 244 -7.71 9.25 -8.03
C ARG A 244 -8.01 9.79 -9.42
N ALA A 245 -7.98 8.92 -10.44
CA ALA A 245 -8.27 9.28 -11.82
C ALA A 245 -9.11 8.24 -12.55
N THR A 246 -9.84 8.66 -13.56
CA THR A 246 -10.34 7.78 -14.61
C THR A 246 -9.22 7.55 -15.61
N ILE A 247 -8.86 6.28 -15.81
CA ILE A 247 -7.81 5.85 -16.74
C ILE A 247 -8.48 5.28 -17.98
N ASN A 248 -8.31 5.93 -19.13
CA ASN A 248 -8.75 5.41 -20.40
C ASN A 248 -7.54 4.95 -21.20
N TYR A 249 -7.67 3.81 -21.87
CA TYR A 249 -6.63 3.22 -22.68
C TYR A 249 -7.19 2.45 -23.87
N SER A 250 -6.34 2.15 -24.83
CA SER A 250 -6.63 1.30 -25.99
C SER A 250 -5.72 0.08 -26.00
N GLY A 251 -6.17 -0.99 -26.66
CA GLY A 251 -5.47 -2.26 -26.70
C GLY A 251 -5.63 -3.05 -25.39
N ASN A 252 -4.65 -3.91 -25.09
CA ASN A 252 -4.68 -4.79 -23.93
C ASN A 252 -4.36 -4.02 -22.64
N LYS A 253 -4.87 -4.49 -21.50
CA LYS A 253 -4.53 -3.90 -20.19
C LYS A 253 -3.05 -3.97 -19.84
N ILE A 254 -2.32 -4.93 -20.40
CA ILE A 254 -0.87 -5.03 -20.32
C ILE A 254 -0.30 -4.72 -21.71
N GLY A 255 0.54 -3.69 -21.81
CA GLY A 255 1.15 -3.23 -23.06
C GLY A 255 0.25 -2.36 -23.94
N GLY A 256 -0.93 -1.97 -23.47
CA GLY A 256 -1.81 -1.03 -24.14
C GLY A 256 -1.31 0.41 -24.12
N SER A 257 -2.09 1.31 -24.70
CA SER A 257 -1.74 2.73 -24.81
C SER A 257 -2.69 3.62 -24.02
N ILE A 258 -2.16 4.53 -23.21
CA ILE A 258 -2.93 5.53 -22.48
C ILE A 258 -3.58 6.48 -23.49
N THR A 259 -4.90 6.64 -23.40
CA THR A 259 -5.64 7.63 -24.20
C THR A 259 -5.98 8.86 -23.40
N SER A 260 -6.29 8.71 -22.11
CA SER A 260 -6.41 9.84 -21.17
C SER A 260 -6.32 9.41 -19.72
N VAL A 261 -5.87 10.34 -18.87
CA VAL A 261 -5.91 10.22 -17.41
C VAL A 261 -6.61 11.47 -16.87
N VAL A 262 -7.82 11.30 -16.34
CA VAL A 262 -8.67 12.42 -15.94
C VAL A 262 -8.88 12.40 -14.42
N PRO A 263 -8.51 13.46 -13.68
CA PRO A 263 -8.76 13.53 -12.24
C PRO A 263 -10.25 13.36 -11.91
N ILE A 264 -10.57 12.50 -10.93
CA ILE A 264 -11.95 12.36 -10.46
C ILE A 264 -12.21 13.37 -9.33
N ALA A 265 -13.10 14.34 -9.57
CA ALA A 265 -13.53 15.30 -8.57
C ALA A 265 -14.27 14.65 -7.39
N GLY A 266 -14.31 15.33 -6.24
CA GLY A 266 -15.01 14.85 -5.04
C GLY A 266 -14.60 15.58 -3.76
N SER A 267 -15.08 15.10 -2.61
CA SER A 267 -14.79 15.67 -1.28
C SER A 267 -13.32 15.52 -0.85
N ASP A 268 -12.60 14.56 -1.42
CA ASP A 268 -11.18 14.33 -1.20
C ASP A 268 -10.43 14.27 -2.55
N PRO A 269 -10.25 15.42 -3.24
CA PRO A 269 -9.75 15.43 -4.61
C PRO A 269 -8.22 15.34 -4.71
N ARG A 270 -7.50 15.52 -3.59
CA ARG A 270 -6.05 15.69 -3.56
C ARG A 270 -5.40 14.77 -2.52
N ILE A 271 -4.12 14.48 -2.68
CA ILE A 271 -3.35 13.73 -1.69
C ILE A 271 -2.72 14.72 -0.70
N TYR A 272 -3.11 14.61 0.58
CA TYR A 272 -2.51 15.37 1.67
C TYR A 272 -1.12 14.84 2.06
N VAL A 273 -0.40 15.61 2.88
CA VAL A 273 0.96 15.28 3.37
C VAL A 273 1.04 13.85 3.92
N THR A 274 0.09 13.44 4.76
CA THR A 274 0.04 12.09 5.37
C THR A 274 -0.22 10.98 4.35
N GLY A 275 -0.87 11.27 3.23
CA GLY A 275 -1.05 10.32 2.12
C GLY A 275 0.21 10.20 1.27
N LYS A 276 0.91 11.31 1.02
CA LYS A 276 2.21 11.33 0.31
C LYS A 276 3.28 10.53 1.05
N ALA A 277 3.23 10.48 2.38
CA ALA A 277 4.12 9.66 3.20
C ALA A 277 4.12 8.18 2.82
N ASN A 278 2.97 7.61 2.47
CA ASN A 278 2.89 6.23 1.99
C ASN A 278 3.61 6.05 0.66
N ILE A 279 3.46 7.04 -0.24
CA ILE A 279 3.99 7.01 -1.59
C ILE A 279 5.52 7.09 -1.57
N VAL A 280 6.10 7.90 -0.67
CA VAL A 280 7.57 7.99 -0.51
C VAL A 280 8.19 6.60 -0.27
N SER A 281 7.64 5.82 0.67
CA SER A 281 8.12 4.46 0.95
C SER A 281 7.99 3.54 -0.27
N ALA A 282 6.89 3.62 -1.02
CA ALA A 282 6.71 2.84 -2.24
C ALA A 282 7.67 3.25 -3.37
N THR A 283 7.96 4.54 -3.50
CA THR A 283 8.93 5.09 -4.46
C THR A 283 10.35 4.60 -4.18
N LEU A 284 10.79 4.64 -2.91
CA LEU A 284 12.11 4.12 -2.50
C LEU A 284 12.24 2.63 -2.76
N ARG A 285 11.19 1.85 -2.41
CA ARG A 285 11.11 0.42 -2.74
C ARG A 285 11.21 0.19 -4.24
N ALA A 286 10.48 0.94 -5.07
CA ALA A 286 10.61 0.80 -6.53
C ALA A 286 12.02 1.09 -7.04
N GLY A 287 12.69 2.11 -6.47
CA GLY A 287 14.09 2.42 -6.78
C GLY A 287 15.04 1.26 -6.50
N ALA A 288 14.91 0.64 -5.32
CA ALA A 288 15.71 -0.52 -4.93
C ALA A 288 15.36 -1.79 -5.74
N LEU A 289 14.07 -2.13 -5.85
CA LEU A 289 13.60 -3.36 -6.48
C LEU A 289 13.83 -3.38 -8.00
N ALA A 290 13.63 -2.24 -8.66
CA ALA A 290 13.73 -2.14 -10.11
C ALA A 290 15.05 -1.51 -10.58
N ASN A 291 15.98 -1.24 -9.64
CA ASN A 291 17.27 -0.64 -9.92
C ASN A 291 17.17 0.70 -10.68
N VAL A 292 16.29 1.60 -10.20
CA VAL A 292 16.00 2.91 -10.82
C VAL A 292 16.48 4.03 -9.90
N SER A 293 17.60 4.65 -10.27
CA SER A 293 18.25 5.72 -9.49
C SER A 293 17.34 6.93 -9.28
N GLU A 294 16.57 7.30 -10.30
CA GLU A 294 15.69 8.46 -10.34
C GLU A 294 14.56 8.33 -9.30
N PHE A 295 14.08 7.11 -9.06
CA PHE A 295 13.10 6.86 -8.01
C PHE A 295 13.74 6.92 -6.63
N THR A 296 14.95 6.41 -6.47
CA THR A 296 15.67 6.51 -5.19
C THR A 296 15.88 7.97 -4.81
N GLU A 297 16.37 8.79 -5.74
CA GLU A 297 16.58 10.22 -5.53
C GLU A 297 15.27 10.97 -5.30
N PHE A 298 14.24 10.71 -6.11
CA PHE A 298 12.93 11.34 -5.91
C PHE A 298 12.30 10.94 -4.56
N GLY A 299 12.44 9.68 -4.15
CA GLY A 299 11.99 9.20 -2.84
C GLY A 299 12.72 9.87 -1.69
N LYS A 300 14.05 10.04 -1.78
CA LYS A 300 14.86 10.76 -0.79
C LYS A 300 14.47 12.23 -0.68
N GLN A 301 14.22 12.91 -1.82
CA GLN A 301 13.66 14.26 -1.82
C GLN A 301 12.31 14.33 -1.09
N GLY A 302 11.48 13.31 -1.25
CA GLY A 302 10.20 13.19 -0.54
C GLY A 302 10.36 13.01 0.96
N LEU A 303 11.34 12.20 1.40
CA LEU A 303 11.68 12.07 2.82
C LEU A 303 12.11 13.41 3.41
N THR A 304 13.06 14.10 2.77
CA THR A 304 13.52 15.43 3.22
C THR A 304 12.35 16.41 3.30
N TRP A 305 11.54 16.48 2.24
CA TRP A 305 10.35 17.34 2.21
C TRP A 305 9.39 17.02 3.36
N LEU A 306 9.10 15.74 3.63
CA LEU A 306 8.20 15.35 4.71
C LEU A 306 8.76 15.65 6.10
N VAL A 307 10.07 15.53 6.30
CA VAL A 307 10.74 15.95 7.54
C VAL A 307 10.62 17.46 7.72
N ASP A 308 10.79 18.26 6.67
CA ASP A 308 10.59 19.72 6.73
C ASP A 308 9.11 20.09 6.95
N GLN A 309 8.17 19.27 6.46
CA GLN A 309 6.75 19.44 6.79
C GLN A 309 6.42 18.98 8.22
N SER A 310 7.18 18.06 8.80
CA SER A 310 6.97 17.59 10.17
C SER A 310 7.22 18.72 11.19
N THR A 311 8.08 19.68 10.86
CA THR A 311 8.27 20.91 11.64
C THR A 311 7.04 21.82 11.58
N PHE A 312 6.31 21.84 10.45
CA PHE A 312 5.04 22.57 10.31
C PHE A 312 3.88 21.90 11.08
N LEU A 313 3.82 20.57 11.13
CA LEU A 313 2.81 19.86 11.92
C LEU A 313 3.15 19.79 13.43
N ASN A 314 4.42 20.04 13.79
CA ASN A 314 4.91 20.22 15.16
C ASN A 314 4.71 21.66 15.67
N SER A 315 3.51 22.23 15.52
CA SER A 315 3.17 23.38 16.36
C SER A 315 3.17 22.93 17.82
N ASP A 316 3.74 23.71 18.72
CA ASP A 316 3.79 23.47 20.18
C ASP A 316 2.40 23.18 20.80
N SER A 317 1.32 23.45 20.06
CA SER A 317 -0.06 23.21 20.47
C SER A 317 -0.57 21.77 20.28
N LYS A 318 0.04 20.94 19.40
CA LYS A 318 -0.44 19.58 19.06
C LYS A 318 0.67 18.61 18.63
N PRO A 319 1.69 18.33 19.47
CA PRO A 319 2.78 17.43 19.11
C PRO A 319 2.32 16.03 18.67
N TRP A 320 1.13 15.58 19.13
CA TRP A 320 0.53 14.28 18.80
C TRP A 320 -0.86 14.38 18.14
N GLY A 321 -1.07 15.38 17.28
CA GLY A 321 -2.23 15.36 16.38
C GLY A 321 -2.28 14.05 15.59
N LYS A 322 -3.49 13.55 15.27
CA LYS A 322 -3.71 12.32 14.46
C LYS A 322 -2.82 12.29 13.23
N GLU A 323 -2.62 13.43 12.58
CA GLU A 323 -1.79 13.60 11.38
C GLU A 323 -0.30 13.34 11.63
N ASN A 324 0.25 13.74 12.78
CA ASN A 324 1.66 13.50 13.15
C ASN A 324 1.92 12.02 13.39
N GLY A 325 1.04 11.37 14.17
CA GLY A 325 1.14 9.94 14.42
C GLY A 325 1.10 9.13 13.12
N LEU A 326 0.18 9.46 12.21
CA LEU A 326 0.11 8.83 10.90
C LEU A 326 1.36 9.07 10.05
N LEU A 327 1.93 10.29 10.08
CA LEU A 327 3.15 10.60 9.33
C LEU A 327 4.32 9.71 9.77
N TYR A 328 4.62 9.66 11.07
CA TYR A 328 5.76 8.87 11.58
C TYR A 328 5.55 7.36 11.39
N ILE A 329 4.34 6.85 11.63
CA ILE A 329 4.02 5.43 11.40
C ILE A 329 4.11 5.06 9.92
N ARG A 330 3.96 5.98 8.97
CA ARG A 330 4.06 5.66 7.53
C ARG A 330 5.47 5.82 6.97
N LEU A 331 6.29 6.65 7.62
CA LEU A 331 7.65 6.96 7.17
C LEU A 331 8.71 5.98 7.65
N HIS A 332 8.49 5.22 8.73
CA HIS A 332 9.53 4.38 9.35
C HIS A 332 10.23 3.43 8.36
N HIS A 333 9.50 2.85 7.40
CA HIS A 333 10.11 2.03 6.34
C HIS A 333 10.91 2.84 5.31
N GLY A 334 10.50 4.07 4.98
CA GLY A 334 11.26 4.92 4.07
C GLY A 334 12.59 5.35 4.69
N MET A 335 12.62 5.59 6.01
CA MET A 335 13.82 5.99 6.73
C MET A 335 14.97 4.98 6.62
N SER A 336 14.69 3.68 6.47
CA SER A 336 15.74 2.66 6.31
C SER A 336 16.49 2.74 4.97
N TYR A 337 16.03 3.57 4.02
CA TYR A 337 16.67 3.79 2.73
C TYR A 337 17.55 5.05 2.69
N LEU A 338 17.62 5.83 3.78
CA LEU A 338 18.45 7.04 3.83
C LEU A 338 19.94 6.74 3.66
N ASP A 339 20.41 5.68 4.30
CA ASP A 339 21.81 5.27 4.28
C ASP A 339 22.17 4.38 3.06
N GLN A 340 21.18 4.06 2.21
CA GLN A 340 21.41 3.23 1.02
C GLN A 340 21.85 4.11 -0.16
N GLU A 341 22.99 3.80 -0.77
CA GLU A 341 23.41 4.45 -2.01
C GLU A 341 22.40 4.15 -3.13
N ALA A 342 22.08 5.17 -3.93
CA ALA A 342 21.26 4.94 -5.12
C ALA A 342 21.99 3.96 -6.04
N PRO A 343 21.29 3.01 -6.68
CA PRO A 343 21.94 2.13 -7.62
C PRO A 343 22.60 2.94 -8.74
N PRO A 344 23.73 2.47 -9.29
CA PRO A 344 24.41 3.17 -10.37
C PRO A 344 23.44 3.37 -11.54
N VAL A 345 23.44 4.58 -12.11
CA VAL A 345 22.61 4.92 -13.27
C VAL A 345 22.94 3.96 -14.42
N VAL A 346 22.04 3.02 -14.70
CA VAL A 346 22.12 2.21 -15.93
C VAL A 346 21.46 3.06 -17.02
N SER A 347 22.28 3.76 -17.80
CA SER A 347 21.82 4.72 -18.80
C SER A 347 21.17 4.03 -20.00
N ASP A 348 19.90 3.63 -19.85
CA ASP A 348 18.99 3.43 -20.98
C ASP A 348 18.02 4.62 -21.14
N PHE A 349 18.17 5.67 -20.32
CA PHE A 349 17.43 6.91 -20.46
C PHE A 349 18.24 7.95 -21.26
N PRO A 350 17.66 8.56 -22.31
CA PRO A 350 18.29 9.72 -22.93
C PRO A 350 18.34 10.85 -21.90
N ALA A 351 19.52 11.45 -21.75
CA ALA A 351 19.71 12.62 -20.91
C ALA A 351 18.66 13.69 -21.24
N PRO A 352 18.11 14.40 -20.24
CA PRO A 352 17.20 15.50 -20.51
C PRO A 352 17.90 16.52 -21.44
N PRO A 353 17.24 17.03 -22.49
CA PRO A 353 17.84 18.01 -23.37
C PRO A 353 18.28 19.22 -22.54
N ASN A 354 19.55 19.59 -22.70
CA ASN A 354 20.19 20.73 -22.05
C ASN A 354 19.33 22.00 -22.23
N LEU A 355 18.51 22.32 -21.24
CA LEU A 355 17.88 23.64 -21.12
C LEU A 355 18.96 24.61 -20.65
N ARG A 356 19.59 25.29 -21.62
CA ARG A 356 20.33 26.52 -21.36
C ARG A 356 19.36 27.52 -20.71
N ILE A 357 19.50 27.71 -19.41
CA ILE A 357 18.92 28.87 -18.73
C ILE A 357 19.81 30.06 -19.08
N THR A 358 19.48 30.79 -20.15
CA THR A 358 19.95 32.17 -20.29
C THR A 358 19.20 33.01 -19.27
N ARG A 359 19.89 33.45 -18.21
CA ARG A 359 19.41 34.53 -17.36
C ARG A 359 19.48 35.82 -18.18
N GLN A 360 18.34 36.48 -18.42
CA GLN A 360 18.38 37.91 -18.77
C GLN A 360 18.82 38.66 -17.52
N GLY A 361 20.02 39.23 -17.54
CA GLY A 361 20.51 40.10 -16.46
C GLY A 361 21.99 40.05 -16.08
N GLU A 362 22.86 39.40 -16.86
CA GLU A 362 24.32 39.59 -16.80
C GLU A 362 24.91 39.77 -18.21
#